data_AF-A0A0D0B705-F1
#
_entry.id   AF-A0A0D0B705-F1
#
_cell.length_a   1.000
_cell.length_b   1.000
_cell.length_c   1.000
_cell.angle_alpha   90.00
_cell.angle_beta   90.00
_cell.angle_gamma   90.00
#
_symmetry.space_group_name_H-M   'P 1'
#
loop_
_entity.id
_entity.type
_entity.pdbx_description
1 polymer ?
#
loop_
_entity_poly.entity_id
_entity_poly.type
_entity_poly.pdbx_seq_one_letter_code
_entity_poly.pdbx_strand_id
1 'polypeptide(L)'
;EPGIAALAQKYNLYCVKMGQLIVQQKVPHNAIVPKSIDKDNLFSLDMDNDIWLDIGPGYDDINDEAPPCWLSDDNVCQGICALLERDCCNEERQ
;
A
#
# COMPACT_ATOMS: atom_id res chain seq x y z
N GLU A 1 -4.29 -23.62 -2.52
CA GLU A 1 -3.80 -22.59 -1.60
C GLU A 1 -4.97 -22.00 -0.81
N PRO A 2 -4.80 -21.55 0.44
CA PRO A 2 -5.87 -20.86 1.16
C PRO A 2 -6.18 -19.51 0.49
N GLY A 3 -7.46 -19.19 0.34
CA GLY A 3 -7.87 -17.91 -0.25
C GLY A 3 -7.51 -16.71 0.64
N ILE A 4 -7.43 -15.52 0.05
CA ILE A 4 -7.05 -14.27 0.74
C ILE A 4 -7.93 -13.97 1.97
N ALA A 5 -9.24 -14.28 1.90
CA ALA A 5 -10.15 -14.12 3.04
C ALA A 5 -9.80 -15.05 4.22
N ALA A 6 -9.37 -16.29 3.93
CA ALA A 6 -8.93 -17.23 4.96
C ALA A 6 -7.59 -16.78 5.60
N LEU A 7 -6.71 -16.18 4.79
CA LEU A 7 -5.47 -15.56 5.28
C LEU A 7 -5.75 -14.35 6.18
N ALA A 8 -6.65 -13.45 5.78
CA ALA A 8 -7.06 -12.30 6.58
C ALA A 8 -7.68 -12.74 7.93
N GLN A 9 -8.52 -13.78 7.92
CA GLN A 9 -9.06 -14.35 9.16
C GLN A 9 -7.95 -14.88 10.07
N LYS A 10 -6.98 -15.62 9.52
CA LYS A 10 -5.84 -16.16 10.27
C LYS A 10 -4.97 -15.05 10.85
N TYR A 11 -4.74 -13.99 10.08
CA TYR A 11 -4.02 -12.80 10.53
C TYR A 11 -4.74 -12.12 11.72
N ASN A 12 -6.05 -11.88 11.61
CA ASN A 12 -6.83 -11.28 12.69
C ASN A 12 -6.79 -12.14 13.96
N LEU A 13 -6.81 -13.47 13.82
CA LEU A 13 -6.64 -14.38 14.96
C LEU A 13 -5.27 -14.19 15.65
N TYR A 14 -4.20 -13.94 14.88
CA TYR A 14 -2.89 -13.64 15.46
C TYR A 14 -2.86 -12.28 16.14
N CYS A 15 -3.51 -11.25 15.60
CA CYS A 15 -3.63 -9.94 16.26
C CYS A 15 -4.27 -10.07 17.65
N VAL A 16 -5.36 -10.83 17.76
CA VAL A 16 -6.00 -11.12 19.06
C VAL A 16 -5.05 -11.85 20.01
N LYS A 17 -4.34 -12.88 19.53
CA LYS A 17 -3.36 -13.62 20.35
C LYS A 17 -2.21 -12.72 20.83
N MET A 18 -1.71 -11.83 19.98
CA MET A 18 -0.68 -10.86 20.35
C MET A 18 -1.19 -9.91 21.44
N GLY A 19 -2.42 -9.39 21.32
CA GLY A 19 -3.04 -8.58 22.36
C GLY A 19 -3.13 -9.32 23.71
N GLN A 20 -3.48 -10.60 23.69
CA GLN A 20 -3.49 -11.42 24.91
C GLN A 20 -2.08 -11.59 25.52
N LEU A 21 -1.05 -11.77 24.69
CA LEU A 21 0.33 -11.88 25.17
C LEU A 21 0.84 -10.57 25.78
N ILE A 22 0.45 -9.42 25.22
CA ILE A 22 0.77 -8.10 25.78
C ILE A 22 0.12 -7.92 27.16
N VAL A 23 -1.17 -8.25 27.30
CA VAL A 23 -1.88 -8.20 28.58
C VAL A 23 -1.23 -9.13 29.61
N GLN A 24 -0.74 -10.30 29.17
CA GLN A 24 -0.01 -11.25 30.02
C GLN A 24 1.44 -10.83 30.31
N GLN A 25 1.92 -9.68 29.79
CA GLN A 25 3.30 -9.20 29.92
C GLN A 25 4.36 -10.19 29.42
N LYS A 26 4.00 -11.05 28.45
CA LYS A 26 4.91 -12.06 27.84
C LYS A 26 5.55 -11.55 26.54
N VAL A 27 5.74 -10.25 26.43
CA VAL A 27 6.22 -9.58 25.21
C VAL A 27 7.37 -8.63 25.55
N PRO A 28 8.22 -8.29 24.56
CA PRO A 28 9.20 -7.22 24.73
C PRO A 28 8.54 -5.88 25.10
N HIS A 29 9.30 -5.01 25.77
CA HIS A 29 8.86 -3.65 26.03
C HIS A 29 8.50 -2.95 24.72
N ASN A 30 7.41 -2.18 24.74
CA ASN A 30 6.86 -1.44 23.60
C ASN A 30 6.34 -2.30 22.43
N ALA A 31 6.01 -3.57 22.66
CA ALA A 31 5.29 -4.36 21.66
C ALA A 31 3.89 -3.76 21.40
N ILE A 32 3.57 -3.51 20.13
CA ILE A 32 2.29 -2.97 19.68
C ILE A 32 1.55 -4.05 18.87
N VAL A 33 0.25 -4.21 19.10
CA VAL A 33 -0.57 -5.12 18.29
C VAL A 33 -0.81 -4.49 16.92
N PRO A 34 -0.63 -5.23 15.82
CA PRO A 34 -1.02 -4.78 14.49
C PRO A 34 -2.53 -4.49 14.37
N LYS A 35 -2.91 -3.61 13.44
CA LYS A 35 -4.33 -3.30 13.13
C LYS A 35 -4.98 -4.51 12.45
N SER A 36 -6.10 -4.98 12.98
CA SER A 36 -6.88 -6.05 12.34
C SER A 36 -7.41 -5.62 10.97
N ILE A 37 -7.48 -6.56 10.04
CA ILE A 37 -8.02 -6.35 8.69
C ILE A 37 -9.55 -6.38 8.74
N ASP A 38 -10.20 -5.37 8.19
CA ASP A 38 -11.64 -5.40 7.95
C ASP A 38 -11.95 -6.39 6.82
N LYS A 39 -12.74 -7.42 7.14
CA LYS A 39 -13.06 -8.49 6.20
C LYS A 39 -14.26 -8.14 5.32
N ASP A 40 -15.17 -7.32 5.82
CA ASP A 40 -16.42 -6.98 5.11
C ASP A 40 -16.08 -6.08 3.91
N ASN A 41 -15.07 -5.23 4.11
CA ASN A 41 -14.52 -4.33 3.10
C ASN A 41 -13.18 -4.80 2.51
N LEU A 42 -12.83 -6.09 2.67
CA LEU A 42 -11.53 -6.63 2.23
C LEU A 42 -11.26 -6.43 0.73
N PHE A 43 -12.32 -6.50 -0.07
CA PHE A 43 -12.27 -6.36 -1.52
C PHE A 43 -12.80 -5.01 -2.01
N SER A 44 -13.34 -4.17 -1.11
CA SER A 44 -13.73 -2.81 -1.45
C SER A 44 -12.51 -1.90 -1.24
N LEU A 45 -11.73 -1.74 -2.30
CA LEU A 45 -10.59 -0.84 -2.30
C LEU A 45 -11.02 0.50 -2.92
N ASP A 46 -11.14 1.52 -2.08
CA ASP A 46 -11.23 2.90 -2.53
C ASP A 46 -9.84 3.56 -2.48
N MET A 47 -9.63 4.62 -3.26
CA MET A 47 -8.38 5.40 -3.30
C MET A 47 -8.06 6.03 -1.94
N ASP A 48 -9.09 6.31 -1.14
CA ASP A 48 -8.95 6.93 0.19
C ASP A 48 -8.70 5.92 1.33
N ASN A 49 -8.67 4.61 1.04
CA ASN A 49 -8.48 3.61 2.09
C ASN A 49 -7.02 3.63 2.60
N ASP A 50 -6.84 3.54 3.93
CA ASP A 50 -5.55 3.43 4.64
C ASP A 50 -4.60 2.31 4.14
N ILE A 51 -5.04 1.45 3.21
CA ILE A 51 -4.17 0.47 2.54
C ILE A 51 -3.15 1.15 1.62
N TRP A 52 -3.45 2.36 1.13
CA TRP A 52 -2.52 3.24 0.43
C TRP A 52 -1.66 3.97 1.46
N LEU A 53 -0.87 3.21 2.21
CA LEU A 53 0.16 3.79 3.06
C LEU A 53 1.19 4.42 2.12
N ASP A 54 1.47 5.71 2.30
CA ASP A 54 2.53 6.46 1.61
C ASP A 54 3.96 5.97 1.96
N ILE A 55 4.02 4.82 2.62
CA ILE A 55 5.23 4.17 3.12
C ILE A 55 5.31 2.81 2.40
N GLY A 56 5.79 2.83 1.16
CA GLY A 56 6.21 1.60 0.50
C GLY A 56 7.42 0.99 1.23
N PRO A 57 7.64 -0.33 1.16
CA PRO A 57 8.88 -0.93 1.65
C PRO A 57 10.07 -0.33 0.89
N GLY A 58 10.79 0.60 1.55
CA GLY A 58 11.87 1.41 0.96
C GLY A 58 11.76 2.91 1.23
N TYR A 59 10.62 3.41 1.71
CA TYR A 59 10.44 4.84 2.04
C TYR A 59 11.02 5.25 3.40
N ASP A 60 11.52 4.32 4.22
CA ASP A 60 12.28 4.67 5.43
C ASP A 60 13.70 5.19 5.10
N ASP A 61 14.12 5.12 3.83
CA ASP A 61 15.33 5.76 3.32
C ASP A 61 14.96 7.06 2.59
N ILE A 62 14.24 7.95 3.28
CA ILE A 62 14.14 9.35 2.87
C ILE A 62 15.51 9.99 3.14
N ASN A 63 16.49 9.66 2.28
CA ASN A 63 17.41 10.70 1.87
C ASN A 63 16.53 11.78 1.23
N ASP A 64 16.87 13.04 1.47
CA ASP A 64 16.30 14.25 0.85
C ASP A 64 16.49 14.27 -0.69
N GLU A 65 16.26 13.15 -1.38
CA GLU A 65 16.30 13.06 -2.83
C GLU A 65 15.01 13.66 -3.39
N ALA A 66 15.19 14.67 -4.25
CA ALA A 66 14.09 15.31 -4.93
C ALA A 66 13.23 14.25 -5.66
N PRO A 67 11.90 14.39 -5.64
CA PRO A 67 11.00 13.44 -6.32
C PRO A 67 11.40 13.29 -7.80
N PRO A 68 11.26 12.08 -8.38
CA PRO A 68 11.62 11.82 -9.76
C PRO A 68 11.01 12.84 -10.73
N CYS A 69 11.71 13.21 -11.81
CA CYS A 69 11.24 14.27 -12.71
C CYS A 69 9.89 13.98 -13.38
N TRP A 70 9.52 12.71 -13.58
CA TRP A 70 8.18 12.35 -14.08
C TRP A 70 7.06 12.68 -13.09
N LEU A 71 7.39 13.00 -11.84
CA LEU A 71 6.48 13.42 -10.78
C LEU A 71 6.61 14.92 -10.44
N SER A 72 7.77 15.53 -10.73
CA SER A 72 8.12 16.87 -10.22
C SER A 72 8.41 17.93 -11.29
N ASP A 73 8.61 17.57 -12.56
CA ASP A 73 8.86 18.49 -13.67
C ASP A 73 7.69 18.49 -14.66
N ASP A 74 6.98 19.61 -14.73
CA ASP A 74 5.82 19.79 -15.61
C ASP A 74 6.15 19.55 -17.09
N ASN A 75 7.35 19.89 -17.56
CA ASN A 75 7.72 19.68 -18.96
C ASN A 75 7.91 18.19 -19.25
N VAL A 76 8.48 17.45 -18.29
CA VAL A 76 8.65 15.99 -18.41
C VAL A 76 7.27 15.33 -18.40
N CYS A 77 6.37 15.72 -17.51
CA CYS A 77 5.00 15.23 -17.46
C CYS A 77 4.26 15.49 -18.78
N GLN A 78 4.28 16.73 -19.28
CA GLN A 78 3.65 17.10 -20.55
C GLN A 78 4.23 16.33 -21.73
N GLY A 79 5.55 16.12 -21.76
CA GLY A 79 6.22 15.33 -22.78
C GLY A 79 5.77 13.86 -22.78
N ILE A 80 5.63 13.25 -21.60
CA ILE A 80 5.11 11.88 -21.46
C ILE A 80 3.66 11.80 -21.95
N CYS A 81 2.80 12.72 -21.54
CA CYS A 81 1.40 12.75 -21.99
C CYS A 81 1.30 12.88 -23.52
N ALA A 82 2.06 13.80 -24.13
CA ALA A 82 2.04 14.00 -25.57
C ALA A 82 2.52 12.77 -26.36
N LEU A 83 3.51 12.02 -25.84
CA LEU A 83 3.96 10.77 -26.44
C LEU A 83 2.88 9.69 -26.37
N LEU A 84 2.22 9.53 -25.23
CA LEU A 84 1.15 8.55 -25.04
C LEU A 84 -0.06 8.87 -25.93
N GLU A 85 -0.46 10.14 -26.04
CA GLU A 85 -1.54 10.57 -26.92
C GLU A 85 -1.23 10.27 -28.40
N ARG A 86 0.00 10.58 -28.83
CA ARG A 86 0.46 10.25 -30.18
C ARG A 86 0.36 8.74 -30.44
N ASP A 87 0.84 7.93 -29.51
CA ASP A 87 0.89 6.48 -29.69
C ASP A 87 -0.53 5.89 -29.73
N CYS A 88 -1.43 6.36 -28.87
CA CYS A 88 -2.85 6.00 -28.91
C CYS A 88 -3.49 6.38 -30.26
N CYS A 89 -3.26 7.59 -30.77
CA CYS A 89 -3.74 8.00 -32.09
C CYS A 89 -3.20 7.14 -33.25
N ASN A 90 -1.99 6.60 -33.12
CA ASN A 90 -1.42 5.70 -34.12
C ASN A 90 -2.05 4.31 -34.06
N GLU A 91 -2.30 3.81 -32.86
CA GLU A 91 -2.99 2.52 -32.64
C GLU A 91 -4.42 2.57 -33.19
N GLU A 92 -5.18 3.63 -32.92
CA GLU A 92 -6.57 3.78 -33.39
C GLU A 92 -6.71 3.86 -34.92
N ARG A 93 -5.63 4.20 -35.64
CA ARG A 93 -5.61 4.28 -37.10
C ARG A 93 -5.27 2.94 -37.78
N GLN A 94 -4.86 1.92 -37.02
CA GLN A 94 -4.59 0.57 -37.52
C GLN A 94 -5.83 -0.32 -37.42
#